data_AF-A0A7C4BFT2-F1
#
_entry.id   AF-A0A7C4BFT2-F1
#
_cell.length_a   1.000
_cell.length_b   1.000
_cell.length_c   1.000
_cell.angle_alpha   90.00
_cell.angle_beta   90.00
_cell.angle_gamma   90.00
#
_symmetry.space_group_name_H-M   'P 1'
#
loop_
_entity.id
_entity.type
_entity.pdbx_description
1 polymer ?
#
loop_
_entity_poly.entity_id
_entity_poly.type
_entity_poly.pdbx_seq_one_letter_code
_entity_poly.pdbx_strand_id
1 'polypeptide(L)'
;MDFQIGYLLALVVIGLSVLGFALAMMLDEINRKKGAVVFILSVILLLLGCYYYFVVGQEQEAVHGPSRNLLNHYLSIYRIPSETGTEIPPGPRR
;
A
#
# COMPACT_ATOMS: atom_id res chain seq x y z
N MET A 1 17.08 -4.05 -5.64
CA MET A 1 15.93 -4.91 -6.00
C MET A 1 14.96 -4.02 -6.77
N ASP A 2 14.44 -4.46 -7.92
CA ASP A 2 13.42 -3.67 -8.63
C ASP A 2 12.23 -3.43 -7.70
N PHE A 3 11.79 -2.17 -7.60
CA PHE A 3 10.70 -1.75 -6.71
C PHE A 3 9.46 -2.64 -6.86
N GLN A 4 9.10 -2.99 -8.10
CA GLN A 4 7.96 -3.86 -8.41
C GLN A 4 8.10 -5.25 -7.76
N ILE A 5 9.30 -5.83 -7.75
CA ILE A 5 9.56 -7.14 -7.15
C ILE A 5 9.47 -7.05 -5.63
N GLY A 6 10.04 -6.00 -5.02
CA GLY A 6 9.96 -5.78 -3.57
C GLY A 6 8.52 -5.55 -3.09
N TYR A 7 7.75 -4.76 -3.83
CA TYR A 7 6.35 -4.50 -3.54
C TYR A 7 5.50 -5.77 -3.66
N LEU A 8 5.71 -6.54 -4.73
CA LEU A 8 4.97 -7.79 -4.97
C LEU A 8 5.31 -8.84 -3.91
N LEU A 9 6.58 -8.94 -3.49
CA LEU A 9 6.99 -9.79 -2.38
C LEU A 9 6.32 -9.39 -1.07
N ALA A 10 6.28 -8.10 -0.74
CA ALA A 10 5.62 -7.60 0.47
C ALA A 10 4.12 -7.96 0.48
N LEU A 11 3.43 -7.80 -0.65
CA LEU A 11 2.04 -8.20 -0.80
C LEU A 11 1.84 -9.71 -0.64
N VAL A 12 2.73 -10.53 -1.19
CA VAL A 12 2.68 -11.99 -1.03
C VAL A 12 2.84 -12.40 0.44
N VAL A 13 3.77 -11.77 1.16
CA VAL A 13 3.98 -12.01 2.59
C VAL A 13 2.73 -11.62 3.40
N ILE A 14 2.13 -10.47 3.09
CA ILE A 14 0.85 -10.05 3.70
C ILE A 14 -0.24 -11.08 3.38
N GLY A 15 -0.39 -11.51 2.13
CA GLY A 15 -1.38 -12.53 1.75
C GLY A 15 -1.20 -13.86 2.49
N LEU A 16 0.04 -14.34 2.61
CA LEU A 16 0.38 -15.55 3.37
C LEU A 16 0.05 -15.40 4.86
N SER A 17 0.24 -14.22 5.43
CA SER A 17 -0.13 -13.97 6.83
C SER A 17 -1.64 -14.08 7.07
N VAL A 18 -2.47 -13.59 6.13
CA VAL A 18 -3.93 -13.74 6.20
C VAL A 18 -4.34 -15.21 6.07
N LEU A 19 -3.68 -15.95 5.17
CA LEU A 19 -3.91 -17.39 5.04
C LEU A 19 -3.55 -18.14 6.34
N GLY A 20 -2.43 -17.76 6.96
CA GLY A 20 -2.00 -18.28 8.26
C GLY A 20 -2.99 -17.98 9.38
N PHE A 21 -3.64 -16.81 9.33
CA PHE A 21 -4.68 -16.43 10.29
C PHE A 21 -5.93 -17.32 10.14
N ALA A 22 -6.37 -17.57 8.91
CA ALA A 22 -7.49 -18.47 8.64
C ALA A 22 -7.19 -19.91 9.10
N LEU A 23 -5.98 -20.41 8.83
CA LEU A 23 -5.50 -21.70 9.31
C LEU A 23 -5.45 -21.75 10.85
N ALA A 24 -5.00 -20.67 11.49
CA ALA A 24 -4.97 -20.58 12.94
C ALA A 24 -6.37 -20.71 13.55
N MET A 25 -7.38 -20.05 12.97
CA MET A 25 -8.77 -20.17 13.43
C MET A 25 -9.30 -21.60 13.30
N MET A 26 -9.05 -22.27 12.16
CA MET A 26 -9.44 -23.68 11.99
C MET A 26 -8.71 -24.62 12.97
N LEU A 27 -7.43 -24.36 13.21
CA LEU A 27 -6.61 -25.16 14.13
C LEU A 27 -6.96 -24.91 15.60
N ASP A 28 -7.46 -23.73 15.95
CA ASP A 28 -7.87 -23.42 17.32
C ASP A 28 -9.05 -24.29 17.77
N GLU A 29 -9.98 -24.56 16.85
CA GLU A 29 -11.14 -25.42 17.07
C GLU A 29 -10.75 -26.90 17.31
N ILE A 30 -9.69 -27.38 16.66
CA ILE A 30 -9.18 -28.75 16.84
C ILE A 30 -8.23 -28.83 18.05
N ASN A 31 -7.31 -27.87 18.17
CA ASN A 31 -6.27 -27.86 19.19
C ASN A 31 -5.81 -26.43 19.50
N ARG A 32 -6.45 -25.86 20.52
CA ARG A 32 -6.23 -24.50 21.01
C ARG A 32 -4.75 -24.11 21.21
N LYS A 33 -3.92 -25.03 21.70
CA LYS A 33 -2.48 -24.76 21.91
C LYS A 33 -1.74 -24.55 20.59
N LYS A 34 -2.06 -25.35 19.57
CA LYS A 34 -1.44 -25.24 18.24
C LYS A 34 -2.00 -24.05 17.45
N GLY A 35 -3.31 -23.81 17.56
CA GLY A 35 -3.97 -22.62 16.98
C GLY A 35 -3.32 -21.33 17.47
N ALA A 36 -3.11 -21.19 18.78
CA ALA A 36 -2.44 -20.02 19.36
C ALA A 36 -1.00 -19.80 18.83
N VAL A 37 -0.23 -20.87 18.63
CA VAL A 37 1.14 -20.76 18.08
C VAL A 37 1.11 -20.27 16.63
N VAL A 38 0.24 -20.86 15.79
CA VAL A 38 0.09 -20.45 14.38
C VAL A 38 -0.43 -19.02 14.28
N PHE A 39 -1.35 -18.64 15.18
CA PHE A 39 -1.85 -17.28 15.27
C PHE A 39 -0.74 -16.26 15.53
N ILE A 40 0.11 -16.49 16.55
CA ILE A 40 1.24 -15.61 16.86
C ILE A 40 2.20 -15.52 15.66
N LEU A 41 2.48 -16.65 15.00
CA LEU A 41 3.34 -16.68 13.82
C LEU A 41 2.75 -15.83 12.67
N SER A 42 1.43 -15.91 12.47
CA SER A 42 0.73 -15.12 11.44
C SER A 42 0.79 -13.62 11.72
N VAL A 43 0.67 -13.21 12.99
CA VAL A 43 0.79 -11.80 13.41
C VAL A 43 2.21 -11.28 13.16
N ILE A 44 3.24 -12.06 13.48
CA ILE A 44 4.63 -11.68 13.21
C ILE A 44 4.86 -11.51 11.71
N LEU A 45 4.36 -12.44 10.89
CA LEU A 45 4.44 -12.36 9.43
C LEU A 45 3.70 -11.16 8.87
N LEU A 46 2.53 -10.83 9.41
CA LEU A 46 1.75 -9.65 9.01
C LEU A 46 2.54 -8.37 9.30
N LEU A 47 3.07 -8.23 10.52
CA LEU A 47 3.88 -7.07 10.91
C LEU A 47 5.13 -6.92 10.04
N LEU A 48 5.79 -8.03 9.73
CA LEU A 48 6.95 -8.06 8.84
C LEU A 48 6.57 -7.64 7.41
N GLY A 49 5.46 -8.16 6.88
CA GLY A 49 4.94 -7.78 5.58
C GLY A 49 4.59 -6.28 5.50
N CYS A 50 3.93 -5.74 6.52
CA CYS A 50 3.63 -4.31 6.62
C CYS A 50 4.91 -3.46 6.70
N TYR A 51 5.90 -3.88 7.49
CA TYR A 51 7.18 -3.18 7.58
C TYR A 51 7.88 -3.13 6.22
N TYR A 52 7.99 -4.27 5.54
CA TYR A 52 8.59 -4.32 4.20
C TYR A 52 7.81 -3.49 3.19
N TYR A 53 6.48 -3.53 3.22
CA TYR A 53 5.64 -2.70 2.37
C TYR A 53 5.92 -1.20 2.57
N PHE A 54 6.02 -0.77 3.82
CA PHE A 54 6.30 0.62 4.17
C PHE A 54 7.70 1.06 3.75
N VAL A 55 8.73 0.24 4.04
CA VAL A 55 10.12 0.54 3.65
C VAL A 55 10.25 0.62 2.14
N VAL A 56 9.69 -0.35 1.40
CA VAL A 56 9.72 -0.32 -0.08
C VAL A 56 8.96 0.89 -0.63
N GLY A 57 7.88 1.32 0.01
CA GLY A 57 7.17 2.55 -0.32
C GLY A 57 8.01 3.81 -0.11
N GLN A 58 8.71 3.91 1.02
CA GLN A 58 9.60 5.04 1.32
C GLN A 58 10.79 5.13 0.34
N GLU A 59 11.40 3.98 0.01
CA GLU A 59 12.48 3.91 -0.99
C GLU A 59 11.99 4.39 -2.38
N GLN A 60 10.72 4.16 -2.72
CA GLN A 60 10.12 4.70 -3.94
C GLN A 60 10.01 6.23 -3.90
N GLU A 61 9.56 6.79 -2.78
CA GLU A 61 9.44 8.24 -2.59
C GLU A 61 10.80 8.95 -2.59
N ALA A 62 11.83 8.31 -2.03
CA ALA A 62 13.18 8.85 -1.95
C ALA A 62 13.89 8.87 -3.31
N VAL A 63 13.68 7.85 -4.16
CA VAL A 63 14.40 7.71 -5.43
C VAL A 63 13.63 8.34 -6.61
N HIS A 64 12.29 8.32 -6.60
CA HIS A 64 11.48 8.76 -7.75
C HIS A 64 10.63 10.02 -7.46
N GLY A 65 10.86 10.69 -6.33
CA GLY A 65 9.97 11.75 -5.82
C GLY A 65 8.67 11.14 -5.28
N PRO A 66 7.81 11.94 -4.59
CA PRO A 66 6.63 11.42 -3.92
C PRO A 66 5.85 10.56 -4.89
N SER A 67 5.79 9.27 -4.55
CA SER A 67 5.01 8.26 -5.25
C SER A 67 3.67 8.91 -5.55
N ARG A 68 3.43 9.23 -6.83
CA ARG A 68 2.12 9.65 -7.28
C ARG A 68 1.25 8.43 -7.07
N ASN A 69 0.71 8.29 -5.86
CA ASN A 69 -0.34 7.36 -5.51
C ASN A 69 -1.28 7.40 -6.71
N LEU A 70 -1.41 6.30 -7.45
CA LEU A 70 -2.10 6.32 -8.74
C LEU A 70 -3.51 6.89 -8.55
N LEU A 71 -4.10 6.65 -7.38
CA LEU A 71 -5.33 7.28 -6.92
C LEU A 71 -5.25 8.82 -6.92
N ASN A 72 -4.19 9.41 -6.34
CA ASN A 72 -3.95 10.86 -6.35
C ASN A 72 -3.65 11.38 -7.77
N HIS A 73 -2.99 10.60 -8.62
CA HIS A 73 -2.81 10.95 -10.03
C HIS A 73 -4.16 10.98 -10.77
N TYR A 74 -5.00 9.96 -10.61
CA TYR A 74 -6.34 9.92 -11.21
C TYR A 74 -7.27 10.98 -10.61
N LEU A 75 -7.20 11.25 -9.30
CA LEU A 75 -7.92 12.35 -8.65
C LEU A 75 -7.46 13.72 -9.14
N SER A 76 -6.17 13.90 -9.45
CA SER A 76 -5.67 15.15 -10.03
C SER A 76 -6.21 15.44 -11.43
N ILE A 77 -6.58 14.40 -12.20
CA ILE A 77 -7.24 14.55 -13.50
C ILE A 77 -8.68 15.05 -13.34
N TYR A 78 -9.34 14.71 -12.23
CA TYR A 78 -10.69 15.20 -11.88
C TYR A 78 -10.67 16.43 -10.96
N ARG A 79 -9.49 16.96 -10.61
CA ARG A 79 -9.39 18.25 -9.93
C ARG A 79 -9.78 19.32 -10.93
N ILE A 80 -11.08 19.62 -10.97
CA ILE A 80 -11.61 20.83 -11.57
C ILE A 80 -10.77 21.99 -11.00
N PRO A 81 -10.14 22.82 -11.84
CA PRO A 81 -9.40 23.98 -11.34
C PRO A 81 -10.40 24.93 -10.69
N SER A 82 -10.51 24.89 -9.36
CA SER A 82 -11.15 25.95 -8.61
C SER A 82 -10.28 27.18 -8.79
N GLU A 83 -10.81 28.13 -9.55
CA GLU A 83 -10.21 29.41 -9.91
C GLU A 83 -9.58 30.11 -8.70
N THR A 84 -8.27 30.34 -8.73
CA THR A 84 -7.69 31.57 -8.16
C THR A 84 -6.37 31.87 -8.88
N GLY A 85 -6.41 32.81 -9.82
CA GLY A 85 -5.24 33.24 -10.58
C GLY A 85 -5.63 33.81 -11.94
N THR A 86 -6.19 35.02 -11.91
CA THR A 86 -6.40 35.91 -13.06
C THR A 86 -5.26 35.90 -14.06
N GLU A 87 -5.56 35.63 -15.34
CA GLU A 87 -4.98 36.29 -16.50
C GLU A 87 -5.90 36.06 -17.71
N ILE A 88 -6.83 36.98 -17.93
CA ILE A 88 -7.65 37.04 -19.15
C ILE A 88 -6.75 37.65 -20.24
N PRO A 89 -6.52 36.98 -21.38
CA PRO A 89 -5.73 37.55 -22.46
C PRO A 89 -6.46 38.75 -23.08
N PRO A 90 -5.76 39.84 -23.47
CA PRO A 90 -6.41 41.00 -24.06
C PRO A 90 -7.02 40.62 -25.41
N GLY A 91 -8.35 40.68 -25.49
CA GLY A 91 -9.10 40.50 -26.73
C GLY A 91 -8.76 41.57 -27.78
N PRO A 92 -9.04 41.30 -29.06
CA PRO A 92 -8.61 42.15 -30.16
C PRO A 92 -9.29 43.53 -30.07
N ARG A 93 -8.49 44.60 -30.11
CA ARG A 93 -9.01 45.95 -30.29
C ARG A 93 -9.41 46.13 -31.75
N ARG A 94 -10.71 46.36 -31.94
CA ARG A 94 -11.44 46.86 -33.14
C ARG A 94 -10.71 46.82 -34.47
#